data_AF-A0A9R0SF76-F1
#
_entry.id   AF-A0A9R0SF76-F1
#
_cell.length_a   1.000
_cell.length_b   1.000
_cell.length_c   1.000
_cell.angle_alpha   90.00
_cell.angle_beta   90.00
_cell.angle_gamma   90.00
#
_symmetry.space_group_name_H-M   'P 1'
#
loop_
_entity.id
_entity.type
_entity.pdbx_description
1 polymer ?
#
loop_
_entity_poly.entity_id
_entity_poly.type
_entity_poly.pdbx_seq_one_letter_code
_entity_poly.pdbx_strand_id
1 'polypeptide(L)'
;MSHRKFEHPRHGSLGFLPRKRCSRHRGKVKAFPRDDQSKKCHLTAFLGYKSGMTHIVREVEKPGSKLHKKETCEAVTIVETPPIVIVGLVAYVKTPRGLRTLNSVWAQHLSEDVRRRFYKNWCKSKKKAFTKYALKYDSDAGKKEIHMQLEKMKKYATVVRVIAHTQIRKMKGLKQTSRLALEEIKLKFVDTSSKFGHGRFQTTDEKQRFYGKLKA
;
A
#
# COMPACT_ATOMS: atom_id res chain seq x y z
N MET A 1 -16.19 47.24 12.57
CA MET A 1 -16.24 46.18 11.54
C MET A 1 -17.67 45.68 11.45
N SER A 2 -18.40 45.99 10.36
CA SER A 2 -19.77 45.48 10.20
C SER A 2 -19.74 43.98 9.95
N HIS A 3 -20.80 43.28 10.38
CA HIS A 3 -20.97 41.87 10.07
C HIS A 3 -21.19 41.67 8.56
N ARG A 4 -21.00 40.43 8.10
CA ARG A 4 -21.20 40.04 6.71
C ARG A 4 -22.70 40.14 6.35
N LYS A 5 -23.04 40.88 5.29
CA LYS A 5 -24.43 41.18 4.88
C LYS A 5 -25.21 39.99 4.30
N PHE A 6 -24.55 39.08 3.58
CA PHE A 6 -25.17 37.87 3.01
C PHE A 6 -24.25 36.67 3.22
N GLU A 7 -24.82 35.55 3.64
CA GLU A 7 -24.05 34.31 3.83
C GLU A 7 -23.56 33.75 2.50
N HIS A 8 -22.44 33.02 2.55
CA HIS A 8 -21.99 32.18 1.44
C HIS A 8 -21.43 30.87 2.01
N PRO A 9 -21.43 29.79 1.21
CA PRO A 9 -20.67 28.59 1.55
C PRO A 9 -19.18 28.90 1.67
N ARG A 10 -18.50 28.17 2.55
CA ARG A 10 -17.05 28.28 2.69
C ARG A 10 -16.33 27.84 1.40
N HIS A 11 -15.39 28.66 0.93
CA HIS A 11 -14.51 28.27 -0.17
C HIS A 11 -13.46 27.23 0.25
N GLY A 12 -13.67 26.01 -0.22
CA GLY A 12 -12.73 24.90 -0.08
C GLY A 12 -12.81 24.17 1.27
N SER A 13 -12.48 22.88 1.22
CA SER A 13 -12.49 22.01 2.40
C SER A 13 -11.24 22.19 3.26
N LEU A 14 -11.45 22.27 4.58
CA LEU A 14 -10.41 22.27 5.62
C LEU A 14 -9.72 20.91 5.79
N GLY A 15 -10.36 19.82 5.36
CA GLY A 15 -9.81 18.46 5.48
C GLY A 15 -8.57 18.19 4.61
N PHE A 16 -8.29 19.07 3.65
CA PHE A 16 -7.10 19.00 2.79
C PHE A 16 -5.99 19.97 3.20
N LEU A 17 -6.10 20.58 4.39
CA LEU A 17 -4.99 21.31 4.98
C LEU A 17 -4.02 20.34 5.68
N PRO A 18 -2.70 20.59 5.65
CA PRO A 18 -2.02 21.66 4.90
C PRO A 18 -1.89 21.35 3.40
N ARG A 19 -2.12 22.36 2.55
CA ARG A 19 -1.86 22.29 1.10
C ARG A 19 -0.38 22.50 0.82
N LYS A 20 0.40 21.42 0.90
CA LYS A 20 1.86 21.42 0.66
C LYS A 20 2.26 20.33 -0.32
N ARG A 21 3.47 20.42 -0.88
CA ARG A 21 4.03 19.36 -1.73
C ARG A 21 4.10 18.04 -0.94
N CYS A 22 3.75 16.95 -1.61
CA CYS A 22 3.85 15.63 -1.02
C CYS A 22 5.32 15.28 -0.72
N SER A 23 5.57 14.56 0.38
CA SER A 23 6.93 14.13 0.75
C SER A 23 7.42 12.91 -0.05
N ARG A 24 6.49 12.21 -0.72
CA ARG A 24 6.76 11.00 -1.50
C ARG A 24 6.16 11.19 -2.89
N HIS A 25 6.91 10.80 -3.91
CA HIS A 25 6.43 10.80 -5.30
C HIS A 25 5.22 9.90 -5.53
N ARG A 26 5.07 8.83 -4.73
CA ARG A 26 3.91 7.93 -4.76
C ARG A 26 3.00 8.16 -3.56
N GLY A 27 1.70 7.90 -3.75
CA GLY A 27 0.73 7.84 -2.67
C GLY A 27 1.13 6.79 -1.62
N LYS A 28 0.96 7.11 -0.33
CA LYS A 28 1.11 6.12 0.75
C LYS A 28 -0.28 5.71 1.21
N VAL A 29 -0.59 4.42 1.13
CA VAL A 29 -1.80 3.86 1.76
C VAL A 29 -1.65 3.96 3.28
N LYS A 30 -2.47 4.81 3.91
CA LYS A 30 -2.48 5.00 5.37
C LYS A 30 -3.37 3.97 6.08
N ALA A 31 -4.49 3.64 5.44
CA ALA A 31 -5.47 2.68 5.93
C ALA A 31 -5.72 1.64 4.85
N PHE A 32 -5.71 0.37 5.25
CA PHE A 32 -6.03 -0.76 4.38
C PHE A 32 -7.41 -1.31 4.74
N PRO A 33 -8.05 -2.08 3.84
CA PRO A 33 -9.26 -2.81 4.18
C PRO A 33 -9.05 -3.65 5.43
N ARG A 34 -10.11 -3.78 6.23
CA ARG A 34 -10.11 -4.60 7.43
C ARG A 34 -9.89 -6.05 7.10
N ASP A 35 -9.41 -6.78 8.10
CA ASP A 35 -9.25 -8.22 7.94
C ASP A 35 -10.58 -8.96 8.11
N ASP A 36 -10.73 -9.99 7.29
CA ASP A 36 -11.88 -10.88 7.25
C ASP A 36 -11.34 -12.29 7.03
N GLN A 37 -11.31 -13.06 8.11
CA GLN A 37 -10.70 -14.39 8.17
C GLN A 37 -11.47 -15.43 7.37
N SER A 38 -12.74 -15.15 7.03
CA SER A 38 -13.54 -16.05 6.19
C SER A 38 -13.05 -16.12 4.75
N LYS A 39 -12.32 -15.08 4.30
CA LYS A 39 -11.88 -14.94 2.92
C LYS A 39 -10.52 -15.59 2.73
N LYS A 40 -10.33 -16.20 1.56
CA LYS A 40 -9.02 -16.69 1.11
C LYS A 40 -8.00 -15.55 1.08
N CYS A 41 -6.72 -15.91 1.23
CA CYS A 41 -5.62 -14.96 1.17
C CYS A 41 -5.65 -14.19 -0.17
N HIS A 42 -5.61 -12.86 -0.08
CA HIS A 42 -5.62 -11.96 -1.24
C HIS A 42 -4.77 -10.72 -0.95
N LEU A 43 -4.26 -10.10 -2.01
CA LEU A 43 -3.58 -8.81 -1.94
C LEU A 43 -4.63 -7.69 -1.90
N THR A 44 -4.40 -6.68 -1.07
CA THR A 44 -5.35 -5.57 -0.90
C THR A 44 -4.99 -4.30 -1.67
N ALA A 45 -3.83 -4.29 -2.33
CA ALA A 45 -3.31 -3.13 -3.03
C ALA A 45 -2.45 -3.56 -4.21
N PHE A 46 -2.39 -2.69 -5.23
CA PHE A 46 -1.57 -2.87 -6.41
C PHE A 46 -1.01 -1.52 -6.87
N LEU A 47 0.16 -1.52 -7.49
CA LEU A 47 0.75 -0.34 -8.09
C LEU A 47 0.52 -0.33 -9.60
N GLY A 48 -0.04 0.77 -10.09
CA GLY A 48 -0.13 1.05 -11.51
C GLY A 48 0.51 2.39 -11.86
N TYR A 49 0.73 2.58 -13.15
CA TYR A 49 1.21 3.81 -13.75
C TYR A 49 0.14 4.34 -14.69
N LYS A 50 -0.27 5.60 -14.52
CA LYS A 50 -1.25 6.20 -15.42
C LYS A 50 -0.62 6.39 -16.81
N SER A 51 -1.18 5.73 -17.82
CA SER A 51 -0.67 5.79 -19.20
C SER A 51 -1.44 6.80 -20.06
N GLY A 52 -2.71 7.05 -19.74
CA GLY A 52 -3.53 7.99 -20.48
C GLY A 52 -4.99 7.97 -20.05
N MET A 53 -5.84 8.63 -20.83
CA MET A 53 -7.29 8.59 -20.69
C MET A 53 -7.92 8.42 -22.07
N THR A 54 -8.99 7.64 -22.13
CA THR A 54 -9.79 7.42 -23.34
C THR A 54 -11.26 7.45 -22.95
N HIS A 55 -12.15 7.19 -23.90
CA HIS A 55 -13.56 6.95 -23.61
C HIS A 55 -13.93 5.52 -24.03
N ILE A 56 -14.92 4.95 -23.35
CA ILE A 56 -15.57 3.70 -23.75
C ILE A 56 -17.04 3.97 -23.99
N VAL A 57 -17.64 3.18 -24.87
CA VAL A 57 -19.09 3.10 -24.99
C VAL A 57 -19.54 1.84 -24.29
N ARG A 58 -20.50 1.96 -23.37
CA ARG A 58 -21.12 0.80 -22.72
C ARG A 58 -22.61 1.00 -22.52
N GLU A 59 -23.35 -0.08 -22.51
CA GLU A 59 -24.77 -0.09 -22.15
C GLU A 59 -24.93 0.08 -20.63
N VAL A 60 -25.91 0.90 -20.22
CA VAL A 60 -26.17 1.17 -18.80
C VAL A 60 -27.24 0.25 -18.23
N GLU A 61 -26.83 -0.58 -17.27
CA GLU A 61 -27.72 -1.41 -16.45
C GLU A 61 -28.03 -0.72 -15.11
N LYS A 62 -29.03 0.17 -15.11
CA LYS A 62 -29.54 0.84 -13.91
C LYS A 62 -31.06 0.99 -13.99
N PRO A 63 -31.85 0.00 -13.52
CA PRO A 63 -33.30 0.09 -13.51
C PRO A 63 -33.78 1.38 -12.86
N GLY A 64 -34.77 2.06 -13.47
CA GLY A 64 -35.27 3.37 -13.03
C GLY A 64 -34.55 4.59 -13.61
N SER A 65 -33.40 4.41 -14.28
CA SER A 65 -32.73 5.49 -15.01
C SER A 65 -33.31 5.66 -16.42
N LYS A 66 -33.43 6.92 -16.89
CA LYS A 66 -33.75 7.24 -18.30
C LYS A 66 -32.71 6.70 -19.31
N LEU A 67 -31.52 6.36 -18.80
CA LEU A 67 -30.41 5.81 -19.55
C LEU A 67 -30.35 4.27 -19.50
N HIS A 68 -31.29 3.61 -18.81
CA HIS A 68 -31.29 2.15 -18.76
C HIS A 68 -31.41 1.55 -20.17
N LYS A 69 -30.58 0.55 -20.47
CA LYS A 69 -30.48 -0.11 -21.78
C LYS A 69 -30.14 0.83 -22.95
N LYS A 70 -29.43 1.92 -22.65
CA LYS A 70 -28.88 2.83 -23.64
C LYS A 70 -27.37 2.86 -23.56
N GLU A 71 -26.75 3.08 -24.70
CA GLU A 71 -25.32 3.31 -24.81
C GLU A 71 -24.96 4.68 -24.22
N THR A 72 -23.89 4.70 -23.44
CA THR A 72 -23.33 5.94 -22.90
C THR A 72 -21.82 5.94 -23.09
N CYS A 73 -21.28 7.12 -23.42
CA CYS A 73 -19.85 7.35 -23.54
C CYS A 73 -19.30 7.75 -22.17
N GLU A 74 -18.49 6.89 -21.56
CA GLU A 74 -17.87 7.11 -20.25
C GLU A 74 -16.36 7.33 -20.39
N ALA A 75 -15.83 8.37 -19.76
CA ALA A 75 -14.40 8.63 -19.72
C ALA A 75 -13.68 7.63 -18.79
N VAL A 76 -12.62 7.00 -19.27
CA VAL A 76 -11.83 6.02 -18.54
C VAL A 76 -10.36 6.40 -18.48
N THR A 77 -9.69 6.00 -17.40
CA THR A 77 -8.24 6.16 -17.26
C THR A 77 -7.57 4.83 -17.50
N ILE A 78 -6.62 4.79 -18.45
CA ILE A 78 -5.80 3.61 -18.71
C ILE A 78 -4.61 3.63 -17.73
N VAL A 79 -4.48 2.56 -16.97
CA VAL A 79 -3.41 2.36 -15.99
C VAL A 79 -2.63 1.12 -16.39
N GLU A 80 -1.35 1.27 -16.72
CA GLU A 80 -0.46 0.15 -16.98
C GLU A 80 0.05 -0.44 -15.65
N THR A 81 -0.18 -1.73 -15.50
CA THR A 81 0.04 -2.48 -14.26
C THR A 81 1.04 -3.62 -14.53
N PRO A 82 2.36 -3.34 -14.63
CA PRO A 82 3.33 -4.40 -14.84
C PRO A 82 3.30 -5.37 -13.64
N PRO A 83 3.63 -6.67 -13.85
CA PRO A 83 3.69 -7.63 -12.76
C PRO A 83 4.59 -7.14 -11.62
N ILE A 84 4.11 -7.34 -10.39
CA ILE A 84 4.83 -6.96 -9.18
C ILE A 84 5.52 -8.20 -8.60
N VAL A 85 6.74 -8.03 -8.12
CA VAL A 85 7.48 -9.11 -7.46
C VAL A 85 7.49 -8.89 -5.96
N ILE A 86 7.13 -9.93 -5.22
CA ILE A 86 7.19 -9.96 -3.76
C ILE A 86 8.63 -10.31 -3.35
N VAL A 87 9.21 -9.51 -2.47
CA VAL A 87 10.62 -9.58 -2.08
C VAL A 87 10.84 -9.77 -0.58
N GLY A 88 9.78 -9.72 0.20
CA GLY A 88 9.86 -9.97 1.63
C GLY A 88 8.51 -9.89 2.32
N LEU A 89 8.53 -10.17 3.62
CA LEU A 89 7.43 -10.10 4.56
C LEU A 89 7.81 -9.15 5.71
N VAL A 90 6.83 -8.44 6.25
CA VAL A 90 6.94 -7.61 7.45
C VAL A 90 5.78 -7.97 8.35
N ALA A 91 6.08 -8.42 9.54
CA ALA A 91 5.08 -8.68 10.57
C ALA A 91 4.89 -7.45 11.45
N TYR A 92 3.64 -7.21 11.84
CA TYR A 92 3.24 -6.17 12.76
C TYR A 92 2.49 -6.75 13.95
N VAL A 93 2.88 -6.31 15.14
CA VAL A 93 2.21 -6.62 16.39
C VAL A 93 1.41 -5.40 16.85
N LYS A 94 0.18 -5.64 17.33
CA LYS A 94 -0.67 -4.59 17.91
C LYS A 94 -0.15 -4.26 19.31
N THR A 95 0.23 -3.00 19.50
CA THR A 95 0.58 -2.44 20.80
C THR A 95 -0.46 -1.38 21.18
N PRO A 96 -0.56 -0.96 22.46
CA PRO A 96 -1.47 0.12 22.87
C PRO A 96 -1.21 1.45 22.13
N ARG A 97 0.00 1.65 21.59
CA ARG A 97 0.38 2.85 20.82
C ARG A 97 0.15 2.70 19.31
N GLY A 98 -0.39 1.55 18.87
CA GLY A 98 -0.61 1.23 17.45
C GLY A 98 0.20 0.01 16.99
N LEU A 99 0.26 -0.21 15.67
CA LEU A 99 1.03 -1.31 15.09
C LEU A 99 2.53 -1.00 15.13
N ARG A 100 3.30 -1.92 15.72
CA ARG A 100 4.77 -1.91 15.69
C ARG A 100 5.29 -3.06 14.83
N THR A 101 6.34 -2.81 14.06
CA THR A 101 7.03 -3.86 13.30
C THR A 101 7.69 -4.86 14.25
N LEU A 102 7.39 -6.14 14.09
CA LEU A 102 8.02 -7.23 14.85
C LEU A 102 9.38 -7.57 14.25
N ASN A 103 9.37 -8.01 12.98
CA ASN A 103 10.53 -8.36 12.19
C ASN A 103 10.18 -8.28 10.69
N SER A 104 11.21 -8.35 9.85
CA SER A 104 11.08 -8.40 8.39
C SER A 104 11.95 -9.51 7.83
N VAL A 105 11.37 -10.37 7.01
CA VAL A 105 12.07 -11.48 6.35
C VAL A 105 12.11 -11.17 4.85
N TRP A 106 13.29 -11.16 4.25
CA TRP A 106 13.46 -10.92 2.82
C TRP A 106 13.69 -12.22 2.06
N ALA A 107 13.36 -12.24 0.78
CA ALA A 107 13.66 -13.36 -0.11
C ALA A 107 15.17 -13.55 -0.28
N GLN A 108 15.59 -14.79 -0.53
CA GLN A 108 17.01 -15.13 -0.79
C GLN A 108 17.54 -14.41 -2.02
N HIS A 109 16.85 -14.56 -3.15
CA HIS A 109 17.26 -13.99 -4.43
C HIS A 109 16.50 -12.68 -4.68
N LEU A 110 17.23 -11.56 -4.61
CA LEU A 110 16.69 -10.24 -4.92
C LEU A 110 17.23 -9.75 -6.26
N SER A 111 16.31 -9.33 -7.14
CA SER A 111 16.66 -8.76 -8.43
C SER A 111 17.49 -7.48 -8.28
N GLU A 112 18.29 -7.16 -9.30
CA GLU A 112 19.07 -5.92 -9.33
C GLU A 112 18.16 -4.68 -9.24
N ASP A 113 16.94 -4.77 -9.79
CA ASP A 113 15.94 -3.71 -9.73
C ASP A 113 15.52 -3.35 -8.31
N VAL A 114 15.49 -4.33 -7.41
CA VAL A 114 15.25 -4.13 -5.97
C VAL A 114 16.46 -3.50 -5.33
N ARG A 115 17.66 -4.05 -5.60
CA ARG A 115 18.92 -3.56 -5.03
C ARG A 115 19.17 -2.10 -5.42
N ARG A 116 18.82 -1.69 -6.65
CA ARG A 116 18.91 -0.30 -7.15
C ARG A 116 18.18 0.69 -6.27
N ARG A 117 17.09 0.28 -5.61
CA ARG A 117 16.25 1.15 -4.78
C ARG A 117 16.96 1.59 -3.49
N PHE A 118 17.93 0.82 -3.03
CA PHE A 118 18.70 1.11 -1.82
C PHE A 118 19.82 2.15 -2.03
N TYR A 119 20.19 2.44 -3.28
CA TYR A 119 21.28 3.39 -3.59
C TYR A 119 20.75 4.65 -4.26
N LYS A 120 21.22 5.83 -3.82
CA LYS A 120 20.95 7.09 -4.53
C LYS A 120 21.69 7.10 -5.86
N ASN A 121 22.99 6.78 -5.82
CA ASN A 121 23.87 6.75 -6.99
C ASN A 121 24.27 5.31 -7.30
N TRP A 122 23.43 4.58 -8.05
CA TRP A 122 23.63 3.16 -8.35
C TRP A 122 24.98 2.88 -9.02
N CYS A 123 25.30 3.60 -10.09
CA CYS A 123 26.51 3.35 -10.89
C CYS A 123 27.81 3.61 -10.13
N LYS A 124 27.81 4.55 -9.18
CA LYS A 124 28.97 4.89 -8.34
C LYS A 124 29.07 4.04 -7.07
N SER A 125 28.11 3.15 -6.82
CA SER A 125 28.06 2.36 -5.58
C SER A 125 28.69 0.98 -5.77
N LYS A 126 29.20 0.39 -4.69
CA LYS A 126 29.71 -1.01 -4.67
C LYS A 126 28.60 -2.07 -4.76
N LYS A 127 27.32 -1.67 -4.83
CA LYS A 127 26.14 -2.52 -4.97
C LYS A 127 25.97 -3.64 -3.92
N LYS A 128 26.59 -3.57 -2.74
CA LYS A 128 26.58 -4.62 -1.68
C LYS A 128 25.26 -4.84 -0.92
N ALA A 129 24.14 -4.25 -1.32
CA ALA A 129 22.85 -4.43 -0.65
C ALA A 129 22.42 -5.91 -0.72
N PHE A 130 22.02 -6.45 0.44
CA PHE A 130 21.57 -7.83 0.65
C PHE A 130 22.56 -8.96 0.34
N THR A 131 23.83 -8.66 0.02
CA THR A 131 24.81 -9.74 -0.29
C THR A 131 25.04 -10.65 0.92
N LYS A 132 25.24 -10.09 2.12
CA LYS A 132 25.37 -10.87 3.36
C LYS A 132 24.08 -11.58 3.76
N TYR A 133 22.93 -11.00 3.41
CA TYR A 133 21.63 -11.57 3.77
C TYR A 133 21.32 -12.80 2.91
N ALA A 134 21.64 -12.76 1.62
CA ALA A 134 21.50 -13.91 0.72
C ALA A 134 22.29 -15.12 1.22
N LEU A 135 23.53 -14.90 1.70
CA LEU A 135 24.39 -15.96 2.26
C LEU A 135 23.79 -16.66 3.49
N LYS A 136 22.86 -16.02 4.22
CA LYS A 136 22.18 -16.68 5.34
C LYS A 136 21.36 -17.89 4.89
N TYR A 137 20.84 -17.87 3.67
CA TYR A 137 20.08 -19.00 3.13
C TYR A 137 20.98 -20.15 2.68
N ASP A 138 22.28 -19.95 2.53
CA ASP A 138 23.20 -21.02 2.13
C ASP A 138 23.65 -21.82 3.37
N SER A 139 23.89 -21.15 4.50
CA SER A 139 24.27 -21.79 5.76
C SER A 139 23.07 -22.38 6.52
N ASP A 140 23.22 -23.56 7.12
CA ASP A 140 22.16 -24.19 7.90
C ASP A 140 21.76 -23.39 9.15
N ALA A 141 22.74 -22.74 9.78
CA ALA A 141 22.49 -21.84 10.91
C ALA A 141 21.61 -20.64 10.50
N GLY A 142 21.87 -20.05 9.32
CA GLY A 142 21.08 -18.92 8.81
C GLY A 142 19.67 -19.34 8.36
N LYS A 143 19.50 -20.53 7.75
CA LYS A 143 18.16 -21.08 7.46
C LYS A 143 17.35 -21.26 8.74
N LYS A 144 17.95 -21.79 9.82
CA LYS A 144 17.32 -21.91 11.14
C LYS A 144 16.92 -20.55 11.71
N GLU A 145 17.77 -19.52 11.56
CA GLU A 145 17.45 -18.15 11.98
C GLU A 145 16.20 -17.61 11.26
N ILE A 146 16.13 -17.79 9.93
CA ILE A 146 15.00 -17.32 9.11
C ILE A 146 13.73 -18.10 9.47
N HIS A 147 13.82 -19.42 9.65
CA HIS A 147 12.69 -20.23 10.08
C HIS A 147 12.16 -19.78 11.45
N MET A 148 13.05 -19.54 12.43
CA MET A 148 12.67 -18.98 13.73
C MET A 148 12.00 -17.60 13.58
N GLN A 149 12.48 -16.75 12.68
CA GLN A 149 11.85 -15.46 12.40
C GLN A 149 10.44 -15.62 11.84
N LEU A 150 10.22 -16.57 10.92
CA LEU A 150 8.90 -16.88 10.37
C LEU A 150 7.95 -17.46 11.43
N GLU A 151 8.42 -18.34 12.31
CA GLU A 151 7.62 -18.86 13.42
C GLU A 151 7.22 -17.76 14.42
N LYS A 152 8.14 -16.81 14.70
CA LYS A 152 7.80 -15.61 15.48
C LYS A 152 6.73 -14.75 14.80
N MET A 153 6.76 -14.66 13.46
CA MET A 153 5.70 -13.97 12.71
C MET A 153 4.37 -14.67 12.89
N LYS A 154 4.29 -15.98 12.69
CA LYS A 154 3.03 -16.74 12.84
C LYS A 154 2.44 -16.60 14.25
N LYS A 155 3.29 -16.69 15.28
CA LYS A 155 2.84 -16.68 16.68
C LYS A 155 2.38 -15.31 17.18
N TYR A 156 3.09 -14.23 16.82
CA TYR A 156 2.88 -12.91 17.44
C TYR A 156 2.35 -11.84 16.48
N ALA A 157 2.40 -12.06 15.17
CA ALA A 157 1.95 -11.05 14.23
C ALA A 157 0.42 -10.98 14.20
N THR A 158 -0.08 -9.78 14.45
CA THR A 158 -1.50 -9.46 14.24
C THR A 158 -1.80 -9.10 12.79
N VAL A 159 -0.81 -8.56 12.07
CA VAL A 159 -0.94 -8.15 10.68
C VAL A 159 0.36 -8.50 9.97
N VAL A 160 0.27 -9.33 8.93
CA VAL A 160 1.37 -9.57 8.01
C VAL A 160 1.23 -8.65 6.81
N ARG A 161 2.36 -8.12 6.34
CA ARG A 161 2.46 -7.41 5.07
C ARG A 161 3.58 -8.03 4.25
N VAL A 162 3.49 -7.91 2.95
CA VAL A 162 4.63 -8.16 2.06
C VAL A 162 5.30 -6.88 1.63
N ILE A 163 6.55 -6.99 1.27
CA ILE A 163 7.27 -5.96 0.55
C ILE A 163 7.26 -6.42 -0.89
N ALA A 164 6.77 -5.56 -1.76
CA ALA A 164 6.68 -5.82 -3.18
C ALA A 164 7.25 -4.65 -3.97
N HIS A 165 7.75 -4.92 -5.17
CA HIS A 165 8.28 -3.89 -6.04
C HIS A 165 7.73 -4.02 -7.45
N THR A 166 7.53 -2.88 -8.09
CA THR A 166 7.14 -2.83 -9.50
C THR A 166 8.32 -3.17 -10.41
N GLN A 167 8.00 -3.71 -11.57
CA GLN A 167 8.94 -3.99 -12.66
C GLN A 167 8.86 -2.91 -13.76
N ILE A 168 9.22 -1.67 -13.42
CA ILE A 168 9.12 -0.53 -14.35
C ILE A 168 9.93 -0.72 -15.63
N ARG A 169 11.03 -1.49 -15.60
CA ARG A 169 11.84 -1.79 -16.79
C ARG A 169 11.09 -2.57 -17.88
N LYS A 170 10.00 -3.26 -17.53
CA LYS A 170 9.17 -3.97 -18.51
C LYS A 170 8.26 -3.02 -19.29
N MET A 171 8.03 -1.82 -18.77
CA MET A 171 7.18 -0.83 -19.41
C MET A 171 7.97 -0.14 -20.53
N LYS A 172 7.41 -0.12 -21.74
CA LYS A 172 8.00 0.59 -22.88
C LYS A 172 7.60 2.07 -22.80
N GLY A 173 8.55 2.99 -22.95
CA GLY A 173 8.27 4.44 -22.97
C GLY A 173 8.44 5.18 -21.64
N LEU A 174 8.66 4.48 -20.53
CA LEU A 174 8.94 5.10 -19.22
C LEU A 174 10.41 4.92 -18.82
N LYS A 175 11.20 5.99 -18.93
CA LYS A 175 12.57 6.00 -18.37
C LYS A 175 12.49 6.13 -16.85
N GLN A 176 13.01 5.14 -16.13
CA GLN A 176 13.06 5.18 -14.67
C GLN A 176 14.03 6.29 -14.19
N THR A 177 13.49 7.47 -13.88
CA THR A 177 14.26 8.60 -13.35
C THR A 177 14.56 8.48 -11.86
N SER A 178 13.67 7.84 -11.09
CA SER A 178 13.80 7.70 -9.63
C SER A 178 13.95 6.25 -9.17
N ARG A 179 14.78 6.06 -8.15
CA ARG A 179 15.00 4.76 -7.50
C ARG A 179 13.78 4.24 -6.72
N LEU A 180 12.83 5.11 -6.35
CA LEU A 180 11.83 4.84 -5.31
C LEU A 180 10.49 4.31 -5.87
N ALA A 181 10.32 2.99 -5.94
CA ALA A 181 9.02 2.31 -6.11
C ALA A 181 8.99 0.93 -5.41
N LEU A 182 9.12 0.91 -4.08
CA LEU A 182 8.80 -0.25 -3.23
C LEU A 182 7.48 0.02 -2.51
N GLU A 183 6.47 -0.83 -2.63
CA GLU A 183 5.34 -0.77 -1.70
C GLU A 183 5.33 -1.97 -0.80
N GLU A 184 4.95 -1.73 0.45
CA GLU A 184 4.47 -2.82 1.27
C GLU A 184 3.05 -3.18 0.79
N ILE A 185 2.91 -4.21 -0.05
CA ILE A 185 1.60 -4.79 -0.37
C ILE A 185 1.28 -5.75 0.77
N LYS A 186 0.05 -5.86 1.27
CA LYS A 186 -0.20 -6.86 2.33
C LYS A 186 -0.46 -8.26 1.75
N LEU A 187 0.30 -9.29 2.14
CA LEU A 187 -0.23 -10.67 2.20
C LEU A 187 -0.66 -10.92 3.63
N LYS A 188 -1.86 -11.46 3.80
CA LYS A 188 -2.34 -11.94 5.09
C LYS A 188 -1.99 -13.41 5.20
N PHE A 189 -1.15 -13.73 6.17
CA PHE A 189 -1.10 -15.10 6.70
C PHE A 189 -2.27 -15.19 7.68
N VAL A 190 -3.30 -15.96 7.34
CA VAL A 190 -4.45 -16.16 8.23
C VAL A 190 -4.11 -17.33 9.13
N ASP A 191 -3.69 -17.02 10.36
CA ASP A 191 -3.88 -17.91 11.50
C ASP A 191 -4.33 -17.09 12.72
N THR A 192 -5.18 -17.74 13.48
CA THR A 192 -6.21 -17.43 14.49
C THR A 192 -6.11 -16.21 15.43
N SER A 193 -7.31 -15.77 15.84
CA SER A 193 -7.68 -14.96 17.03
C SER A 193 -7.67 -13.43 16.93
N SER A 194 -8.64 -12.84 16.23
CA SER A 194 -9.20 -11.55 16.68
C SER A 194 -10.58 -11.32 16.06
N LYS A 195 -11.62 -11.65 16.84
CA LYS A 195 -12.93 -11.03 16.71
C LYS A 195 -12.80 -9.49 16.87
N PHE A 196 -13.80 -8.76 16.35
CA PHE A 196 -14.11 -7.32 16.51
C PHE A 196 -13.91 -6.39 15.28
N GLY A 197 -15.07 -6.05 14.65
CA GLY A 197 -15.32 -4.95 13.68
C GLY A 197 -15.12 -3.55 14.29
N HIS A 198 -15.40 -2.37 13.70
CA HIS A 198 -16.09 -1.90 12.48
C HIS A 198 -15.41 -0.65 11.85
N GLY A 199 -15.38 -0.51 10.51
CA GLY A 199 -15.15 0.76 9.81
C GLY A 199 -13.73 1.40 9.81
N ARG A 200 -13.55 2.46 9.01
CA ARG A 200 -12.33 3.21 8.59
C ARG A 200 -11.12 3.40 9.55
N PHE A 201 -11.24 3.07 10.83
CA PHE A 201 -10.20 3.25 11.87
C PHE A 201 -9.98 1.93 12.60
N GLN A 202 -8.75 1.57 12.94
CA GLN A 202 -8.43 0.28 13.55
C GLN A 202 -8.93 0.20 15.01
N THR A 203 -9.13 1.34 15.67
CA THR A 203 -9.76 1.49 16.99
C THR A 203 -10.66 2.73 17.07
N THR A 204 -11.55 2.80 18.07
CA THR A 204 -12.34 4.00 18.42
C THR A 204 -11.46 5.18 18.77
N ASP A 205 -10.32 4.94 19.41
CA ASP A 205 -9.37 5.98 19.81
C ASP A 205 -8.67 6.59 18.58
N GLU A 206 -8.35 5.79 17.56
CA GLU A 206 -7.85 6.30 16.28
C GLU A 206 -8.90 7.18 15.58
N LYS A 207 -10.17 6.77 15.64
CA LYS A 207 -11.29 7.55 15.10
C LYS A 207 -11.41 8.89 15.82
N GLN A 208 -11.38 8.90 17.16
CA GLN A 208 -11.47 10.12 17.96
C GLN A 208 -10.27 11.05 17.76
N ARG A 209 -9.05 10.51 17.68
CA ARG A 209 -7.85 11.30 17.38
C ARG A 209 -7.90 11.92 15.98
N PHE A 210 -8.45 11.20 15.00
CA PHE A 210 -8.54 11.69 13.62
C PHE A 210 -9.63 12.75 13.43
N TYR A 211 -10.82 12.54 14.01
CA TYR A 211 -11.94 13.47 13.87
C TYR A 211 -11.94 14.62 14.89
N GLY A 212 -11.15 14.51 15.96
CA GLY A 212 -11.13 15.50 17.04
C GLY A 212 -12.44 15.55 17.83
N LYS A 213 -12.66 16.66 18.55
CA LYS A 213 -13.96 16.93 19.19
C LYS A 213 -15.02 17.13 18.10
N LEU A 214 -15.91 16.16 17.96
CA LEU A 214 -17.11 16.28 17.15
C LEU A 214 -18.11 17.18 17.90
N LYS A 215 -18.87 18.01 17.17
CA LYS A 215 -20.00 18.72 17.78
C LYS A 215 -20.97 17.67 18.34
N ALA A 216 -21.38 17.88 19.59
CA ALA A 216 -22.52 17.18 20.18
C ALA A 216 -23.78 17.45 19.35
#